data_AF-A0A932QBM7-F1
#
_entry.id   AF-A0A932QBM7-F1
#
_cell.length_a   1.000
_cell.length_b   1.000
_cell.length_c   1.000
_cell.angle_alpha   90.00
_cell.angle_beta   90.00
_cell.angle_gamma   90.00
#
_symmetry.space_group_name_H-M   'P 1'
#
loop_
_entity.id
_entity.type
_entity.pdbx_description
1 polymer ?
#
loop_
_entity_poly.entity_id
_entity_poly.type
_entity_poly.pdbx_seq_one_letter_code
_entity_poly.pdbx_strand_id
1 'polypeptide(L)'
;MIELTNTEAVRRGVYYFSGGTTCPWAEMGTRDAKLSNRLALDDDQSQVTYDPATKTVRLRNTHVYARKQLVGDILLLGTGQTQAGETVPLAFHTRFEKKGTRFDARPHLHPSVHAKLITATCEPVTVVLDNGKTELVALDQARLLKAWKYPPLASRLGRALIEVRDLREGGNSEPLVDLRVSLGLGRLSKHAVRIQLFGPRGCTLFGAGTWELRLEALMNLPSAREHVRRALFLLGLEQGPLVSKLADRGLKKGEVLAFRLAQDAGEIRIGTESQPVSQSADVARAYLEFDFVGAVLGQQLRTQLTRPAERAKPLAL
;
A
#
# COMPACT_ATOMS: atom_id res chain seq x y z
N MET A 1 -2.92 -8.02 13.51
CA MET A 1 -2.13 -8.56 12.37
C MET A 1 -2.21 -10.09 12.40
N ILE A 2 -2.28 -10.76 11.25
CA ILE A 2 -2.35 -12.23 11.18
C ILE A 2 -1.23 -12.72 10.26
N GLU A 3 -0.32 -13.54 10.80
CA GLU A 3 0.70 -14.22 10.03
C GLU A 3 0.14 -15.51 9.43
N LEU A 4 0.51 -15.80 8.19
CA LEU A 4 0.07 -16.96 7.44
C LEU A 4 1.26 -17.90 7.29
N THR A 5 1.36 -18.84 8.24
CA THR A 5 2.54 -19.70 8.45
C THR A 5 2.36 -21.11 7.91
N ASN A 6 1.13 -21.56 7.71
CA ASN A 6 0.79 -22.96 7.45
C ASN A 6 -0.21 -23.12 6.30
N THR A 7 -0.46 -24.38 5.94
CA THR A 7 -1.41 -24.81 4.90
C THR A 7 -2.89 -24.77 5.34
N GLU A 8 -3.19 -24.29 6.54
CA GLU A 8 -4.57 -24.17 7.01
C GLU A 8 -5.34 -23.14 6.17
N ALA A 9 -6.60 -23.48 5.89
CA ALA A 9 -7.47 -22.64 5.07
C ALA A 9 -7.94 -21.42 5.86
N VAL A 10 -7.51 -20.23 5.45
CA VAL A 10 -7.97 -18.95 5.99
C VAL A 10 -9.11 -18.37 5.13
N ARG A 11 -9.90 -17.45 5.70
CA ARG A 11 -11.06 -16.80 5.06
C ARG A 11 -10.86 -15.29 4.93
N ARG A 12 -11.92 -14.53 4.70
CA ARG A 12 -11.91 -13.07 4.63
C ARG A 12 -10.98 -12.43 5.68
N GLY A 13 -10.11 -11.53 5.24
CA GLY A 13 -9.13 -10.89 6.12
C GLY A 13 -7.87 -10.45 5.39
N VAL A 14 -6.95 -9.86 6.14
CA VAL A 14 -5.63 -9.44 5.67
C VAL A 14 -4.57 -10.25 6.40
N TYR A 15 -3.71 -10.89 5.62
CA TYR A 15 -2.70 -11.81 6.08
C TYR A 15 -1.34 -11.41 5.55
N TYR A 16 -0.31 -11.63 6.37
CA TYR A 16 1.07 -11.43 5.97
C TYR A 16 1.82 -12.74 5.99
N PHE A 17 2.76 -12.91 5.07
CA PHE A 17 3.58 -14.11 5.03
C PHE A 17 5.01 -13.77 4.61
N SER A 18 5.92 -14.65 4.98
CA SER A 18 7.35 -14.41 4.84
C SER A 18 7.80 -14.40 3.37
N GLY A 19 8.80 -13.59 3.08
CA GLY A 19 9.47 -13.52 1.79
C GLY A 19 10.98 -13.30 1.93
N GLY A 20 11.71 -13.36 0.82
CA GLY A 20 13.16 -13.15 0.79
C GLY A 20 13.56 -11.69 1.04
N THR A 21 12.68 -10.75 0.71
CA THR A 21 12.91 -9.31 0.87
C THR A 21 12.70 -8.88 2.33
N THR A 22 13.65 -8.13 2.88
CA THR A 22 13.42 -7.43 4.16
C THR A 22 12.51 -6.23 3.91
N CYS A 23 11.48 -6.09 4.74
CA CYS A 23 10.55 -4.98 4.68
C CYS A 23 11.28 -3.62 4.78
N PRO A 24 10.98 -2.63 3.93
CA PRO A 24 11.66 -1.33 3.94
C PRO A 24 11.53 -0.56 5.26
N TRP A 25 10.49 -0.86 6.05
CA TRP A 25 10.17 -0.22 7.32
C TRP A 25 10.13 -1.24 8.46
N ALA A 26 11.00 -2.25 8.42
CA ALA A 26 11.05 -3.34 9.39
C ALA A 26 11.18 -2.89 10.86
N GLU A 27 11.76 -1.72 11.12
CA GLU A 27 11.91 -1.12 12.45
C GLU A 27 10.61 -0.52 13.01
N MET A 28 9.54 -0.47 12.21
CA MET A 28 8.26 0.10 12.59
C MET A 28 7.27 -0.99 13.02
N GLY A 29 6.67 -0.80 14.19
CA GLY A 29 5.66 -1.71 14.73
C GLY A 29 6.24 -3.03 15.23
N THR A 30 5.39 -4.05 15.30
CA THR A 30 5.73 -5.35 15.87
C THR A 30 5.87 -6.44 14.81
N ARG A 31 5.51 -6.16 13.55
CA ARG A 31 5.58 -7.14 12.47
C ARG A 31 7.01 -7.60 12.19
N ASP A 32 7.22 -8.89 12.01
CA ASP A 32 8.54 -9.42 11.65
C ASP A 32 9.07 -8.78 10.34
N ALA A 33 10.39 -8.61 10.27
CA ALA A 33 11.08 -7.94 9.17
C ALA A 33 10.92 -8.67 7.82
N LYS A 34 10.65 -9.98 7.84
CA LYS A 34 10.49 -10.85 6.67
C LYS A 34 9.05 -11.05 6.23
N LEU A 35 8.06 -10.55 6.97
CA LEU A 35 6.65 -10.54 6.56
C LEU A 35 6.36 -9.50 5.46
N SER A 36 7.07 -9.67 4.35
CA SER A 36 7.18 -8.77 3.22
C SER A 36 6.11 -8.99 2.15
N ASN A 37 5.18 -9.91 2.37
CA ASN A 37 4.12 -10.18 1.43
C ASN A 37 2.77 -10.09 2.12
N ARG A 38 1.76 -9.61 1.40
CA ARG A 38 0.39 -9.47 1.90
C ARG A 38 -0.56 -10.21 0.98
N LEU A 39 -1.50 -10.91 1.59
CA LEU A 39 -2.68 -11.46 0.95
C LEU A 39 -3.92 -10.82 1.59
N ALA A 40 -4.84 -10.34 0.77
CA ALA A 40 -6.16 -9.88 1.22
C ALA A 40 -7.25 -10.74 0.59
N LEU A 41 -8.21 -11.18 1.39
CA LEU A 41 -9.42 -11.89 0.94
C LEU A 41 -10.64 -11.02 1.23
N ASP A 42 -11.28 -10.53 0.17
CA ASP A 42 -12.35 -9.52 0.25
C ASP A 42 -13.72 -10.13 0.60
N ASP A 43 -13.90 -11.45 0.46
CA ASP A 43 -15.18 -12.13 0.67
C ASP A 43 -15.09 -13.40 1.54
N ASP A 44 -16.23 -13.82 2.07
CA ASP A 44 -16.36 -15.01 2.95
C ASP A 44 -16.48 -16.33 2.16
N GLN A 45 -16.52 -16.25 0.84
CA GLN A 45 -16.67 -17.39 -0.08
C GLN A 45 -15.33 -17.95 -0.53
N SER A 46 -14.26 -17.18 -0.32
CA SER A 46 -12.89 -17.55 -0.66
C SER A 46 -12.18 -18.17 0.52
N GLN A 47 -11.38 -19.18 0.22
CA GLN A 47 -10.44 -19.78 1.14
C GLN A 47 -9.05 -19.73 0.54
N VAL A 48 -8.04 -19.48 1.36
CA VAL A 48 -6.64 -19.56 0.92
C VAL A 48 -5.85 -20.48 1.81
N THR A 49 -4.98 -21.27 1.18
CA THR A 49 -3.86 -21.95 1.85
C THR A 49 -2.54 -21.43 1.30
N TYR A 50 -1.49 -21.48 2.12
CA TYR A 50 -0.12 -21.21 1.69
C TYR A 50 0.78 -22.37 2.09
N ASP A 51 1.55 -22.84 1.13
CA ASP A 51 2.61 -23.80 1.36
C ASP A 51 3.95 -23.04 1.33
N PRO A 52 4.62 -22.84 2.48
CA PRO A 52 5.90 -22.15 2.54
C PRO A 52 7.05 -22.93 1.88
N ALA A 53 6.96 -24.26 1.78
CA ALA A 53 7.99 -25.10 1.18
C ALA A 53 8.02 -24.94 -0.33
N THR A 54 6.83 -24.92 -0.96
CA THR A 54 6.70 -24.71 -2.41
C THR A 54 6.44 -23.25 -2.80
N LYS A 55 6.25 -22.36 -1.82
CA LYS A 55 5.85 -20.95 -2.00
C LYS A 55 4.58 -20.81 -2.84
N THR A 56 3.64 -21.70 -2.60
CA THR A 56 2.38 -21.74 -3.36
C THR A 56 1.24 -21.20 -2.53
N VAL A 57 0.58 -20.16 -3.04
CA VAL A 57 -0.70 -19.67 -2.52
C VAL A 57 -1.82 -20.27 -3.35
N ARG A 58 -2.77 -20.97 -2.72
CA ARG A 58 -3.92 -21.54 -3.40
C ARG A 58 -5.18 -20.85 -2.92
N LEU A 59 -5.83 -20.09 -3.80
CA LEU A 59 -7.13 -19.46 -3.55
C LEU A 59 -8.23 -20.32 -4.15
N ARG A 60 -9.06 -20.90 -3.29
CA ARG A 60 -10.24 -21.66 -3.68
C ARG A 60 -11.49 -20.82 -3.47
N ASN A 61 -12.32 -20.71 -4.50
CA ASN A 61 -13.64 -20.09 -4.41
C ASN A 61 -14.58 -20.82 -5.38
N THR A 62 -15.59 -21.52 -4.86
CA THR A 62 -16.56 -22.28 -5.67
C THR A 62 -17.85 -21.49 -5.96
N HIS A 63 -18.01 -20.31 -5.35
CA HIS A 63 -19.20 -19.48 -5.47
C HIS A 63 -19.38 -18.90 -6.88
N VAL A 64 -20.62 -18.66 -7.32
CA VAL A 64 -20.92 -18.10 -8.64
C VAL A 64 -21.41 -16.67 -8.51
N TYR A 65 -20.66 -15.71 -9.04
CA TYR A 65 -21.01 -14.29 -8.94
C TYR A 65 -21.76 -13.79 -10.19
N ALA A 66 -22.93 -13.18 -10.00
CA ALA A 66 -23.70 -12.60 -11.11
C ALA A 66 -22.98 -11.42 -11.80
N ARG A 67 -22.17 -10.68 -11.05
CA ARG A 67 -21.36 -9.55 -11.53
C ARG A 67 -19.89 -9.81 -11.22
N LYS A 68 -18.99 -9.06 -11.86
CA LYS A 68 -17.57 -9.12 -11.54
C LYS A 68 -17.35 -8.63 -10.11
N GLN A 69 -16.75 -9.46 -9.28
CA GLN A 69 -16.41 -9.15 -7.89
C GLN A 69 -14.92 -9.32 -7.68
N LEU A 70 -14.33 -8.44 -6.86
CA LEU A 70 -13.01 -8.67 -6.31
C LEU A 70 -13.16 -9.69 -5.18
N VAL A 71 -12.38 -10.77 -5.23
CA VAL A 71 -12.41 -11.83 -4.21
C VAL A 71 -11.15 -11.84 -3.35
N GLY A 72 -10.07 -11.19 -3.83
CA GLY A 72 -8.86 -10.98 -3.07
C GLY A 72 -7.77 -10.27 -3.88
N ASP A 73 -6.66 -9.97 -3.22
CA ASP A 73 -5.40 -9.57 -3.86
C ASP A 73 -4.19 -10.15 -3.16
N ILE A 74 -3.08 -10.19 -3.88
CA ILE A 74 -1.76 -10.44 -3.32
C ILE A 74 -0.84 -9.29 -3.69
N LEU A 75 -0.01 -8.89 -2.74
CA LEU A 75 1.04 -7.91 -2.95
C LEU A 75 2.36 -8.49 -2.43
N LEU A 76 3.32 -8.59 -3.34
CA LEU A 76 4.66 -9.12 -3.07
C LEU A 76 5.65 -7.96 -3.08
N LEU A 77 6.38 -7.76 -1.99
CA LEU A 77 7.47 -6.82 -2.00
C LEU A 77 8.67 -7.39 -2.75
N GLY A 78 9.42 -6.48 -3.36
CA GLY A 78 10.62 -6.78 -4.12
C GLY A 78 11.54 -5.56 -4.18
N THR A 79 12.59 -5.66 -4.99
CA THR A 79 13.54 -4.56 -5.21
C THR A 79 13.82 -4.35 -6.68
N GLY A 80 14.13 -3.13 -7.06
CA GLY A 80 14.58 -2.79 -8.40
C GLY A 80 15.83 -1.94 -8.38
N GLN A 81 16.61 -1.99 -9.46
CA GLN A 81 17.69 -1.04 -9.70
C GLN A 81 17.22 0.01 -10.71
N THR A 82 17.44 1.28 -10.40
CA THR A 82 17.25 2.36 -11.37
C THR A 82 18.45 2.44 -12.32
N GLN A 83 18.31 3.14 -13.44
CA GLN A 83 19.42 3.42 -14.35
C GLN A 83 20.57 4.21 -13.67
N ALA A 84 20.28 4.94 -12.60
CA ALA A 84 21.28 5.65 -11.80
C ALA A 84 21.97 4.75 -10.75
N GLY A 85 21.66 3.45 -10.72
CA GLY A 85 22.23 2.50 -9.75
C GLY A 85 21.57 2.53 -8.36
N GLU A 86 20.45 3.25 -8.21
CA GLU A 86 19.72 3.28 -6.93
C GLU A 86 18.87 2.02 -6.77
N THR A 87 18.97 1.39 -5.59
CA THR A 87 18.08 0.29 -5.20
C THR A 87 16.79 0.86 -4.59
N VAL A 88 15.65 0.55 -5.21
CA VAL A 88 14.33 1.04 -4.77
C VAL A 88 13.40 -0.11 -4.43
N PRO A 89 12.52 0.06 -3.41
CA PRO A 89 11.52 -0.95 -3.09
C PRO A 89 10.44 -1.00 -4.18
N LEU A 90 9.95 -2.20 -4.46
CA LEU A 90 8.90 -2.48 -5.44
C LEU A 90 7.74 -3.23 -4.79
N ALA A 91 6.52 -2.93 -5.21
CA ALA A 91 5.32 -3.66 -4.80
C ALA A 91 4.63 -4.26 -6.03
N PHE A 92 4.67 -5.58 -6.16
CA PHE A 92 4.02 -6.32 -7.22
C PHE A 92 2.62 -6.73 -6.77
N HIS A 93 1.60 -6.17 -7.40
CA HIS A 93 0.22 -6.31 -6.98
C HIS A 93 -0.58 -7.08 -8.03
N THR A 94 -1.27 -8.12 -7.59
CA THR A 94 -2.20 -8.88 -8.43
C THR A 94 -3.54 -8.94 -7.74
N ARG A 95 -4.57 -8.39 -8.39
CA ARG A 95 -5.96 -8.55 -7.96
C ARG A 95 -6.57 -9.80 -8.58
N PHE A 96 -7.37 -10.50 -7.79
CA PHE A 96 -8.15 -11.65 -8.22
C PHE A 96 -9.62 -11.26 -8.26
N GLU A 97 -10.18 -11.22 -9.46
CA GLU A 97 -11.58 -10.90 -9.67
C GLU A 97 -12.30 -12.12 -10.26
N LYS A 98 -13.58 -12.30 -9.95
CA LYS A 98 -14.38 -13.42 -10.43
C LYS A 98 -15.71 -12.94 -10.99
N LYS A 99 -16.11 -13.49 -12.14
CA LYS A 99 -17.45 -13.31 -12.74
C LYS A 99 -17.98 -14.67 -13.18
N GLY A 100 -19.19 -15.02 -12.74
CA GLY A 100 -19.68 -16.40 -12.82
C GLY A 100 -18.72 -17.33 -12.08
N THR A 101 -18.20 -18.33 -12.79
CA THR A 101 -17.18 -19.27 -12.30
C THR A 101 -15.75 -18.91 -12.72
N ARG A 102 -15.58 -17.88 -13.56
CA ARG A 102 -14.31 -17.55 -14.19
C ARG A 102 -13.53 -16.51 -13.39
N PHE A 103 -12.27 -16.82 -13.11
CA PHE A 103 -11.31 -15.88 -12.55
C PHE A 103 -10.67 -15.00 -13.63
N ASP A 104 -10.31 -13.78 -13.22
CA ASP A 104 -9.46 -12.81 -13.92
C ASP A 104 -8.37 -12.36 -12.92
N ALA A 105 -7.12 -12.40 -13.36
CA ALA A 105 -5.97 -12.01 -12.55
C ALA A 105 -5.06 -11.08 -13.34
N ARG A 106 -4.76 -9.92 -12.77
CA ARG A 106 -4.01 -8.87 -13.48
C ARG A 106 -2.83 -8.38 -12.64
N PRO A 107 -1.63 -8.96 -12.85
CA PRO A 107 -0.42 -8.46 -12.21
C PRO A 107 -0.08 -7.08 -12.76
N HIS A 108 0.30 -6.18 -11.86
CA HIS A 108 0.87 -4.89 -12.18
C HIS A 108 1.86 -4.45 -11.09
N LEU A 109 2.73 -3.52 -11.44
CA LEU A 109 3.75 -2.98 -10.55
C LEU A 109 3.36 -1.59 -10.07
N HIS A 110 3.52 -1.36 -8.77
CA HIS A 110 3.50 -0.04 -8.14
C HIS A 110 4.94 0.39 -7.81
N PRO A 111 5.66 1.05 -8.74
CA PRO A 111 6.96 1.61 -8.42
C PRO A 111 6.77 2.89 -7.61
N SER A 112 7.59 3.06 -6.58
CA SER A 112 7.63 4.26 -5.73
C SER A 112 8.43 5.42 -6.33
N VAL A 113 9.07 5.20 -7.49
CA VAL A 113 9.90 6.19 -8.20
C VAL A 113 9.47 6.35 -9.66
N HIS A 114 9.72 7.54 -10.20
CA HIS A 114 9.58 7.82 -11.64
C HIS A 114 10.78 7.36 -12.47
N ALA A 115 11.93 7.12 -11.83
CA ALA A 115 13.15 6.68 -12.51
C ALA A 115 12.93 5.37 -13.28
N LYS A 116 13.59 5.24 -14.43
CA LYS A 116 13.55 4.01 -15.22
C LYS A 116 14.24 2.89 -14.46
N LEU A 117 13.52 1.78 -14.25
CA LEU A 117 14.06 0.54 -13.68
C LEU A 117 14.76 -0.26 -14.77
N ILE A 118 15.95 -0.78 -14.47
CA ILE A 118 16.72 -1.68 -15.34
C ILE A 118 16.61 -3.14 -14.91
N THR A 119 16.41 -3.40 -13.62
CA THR A 119 16.15 -4.73 -13.07
C THR A 119 15.01 -4.66 -12.05
N ALA A 120 14.35 -5.79 -11.85
CA ALA A 120 13.35 -5.97 -10.82
C ALA A 120 13.42 -7.42 -10.30
N THR A 121 13.37 -7.58 -8.99
CA THR A 121 13.33 -8.87 -8.31
C THR A 121 12.11 -8.92 -7.40
N CYS A 122 11.51 -10.09 -7.27
CA CYS A 122 10.40 -10.36 -6.37
C CYS A 122 10.45 -11.81 -5.91
N GLU A 123 9.77 -12.09 -4.81
CA GLU A 123 9.60 -13.45 -4.31
C GLU A 123 8.96 -14.35 -5.39
N PRO A 124 9.47 -15.57 -5.64
CA PRO A 124 8.92 -16.50 -6.62
C PRO A 124 7.68 -17.21 -6.06
N VAL A 125 6.63 -16.45 -5.71
CA VAL A 125 5.35 -17.00 -5.27
C VAL A 125 4.54 -17.45 -6.47
N THR A 126 4.02 -18.67 -6.40
CA THR A 126 3.02 -19.17 -7.34
C THR A 126 1.63 -18.99 -6.75
N VAL A 127 0.70 -18.42 -7.51
CA VAL A 127 -0.71 -18.32 -7.10
C VAL A 127 -1.57 -19.19 -8.00
N VAL A 128 -2.25 -20.16 -7.40
CA VAL A 128 -3.23 -21.03 -8.06
C VAL A 128 -4.63 -20.61 -7.65
N LEU A 129 -5.49 -20.37 -8.63
CA LEU A 129 -6.92 -20.09 -8.45
C LEU A 129 -7.71 -21.35 -8.80
N ASP A 130 -8.53 -21.81 -7.86
CA ASP A 130 -9.32 -23.03 -7.96
C ASP A 130 -10.81 -22.69 -7.82
N ASN A 131 -11.61 -23.03 -8.84
CA ASN A 131 -13.06 -22.81 -8.82
C ASN A 131 -13.88 -24.06 -8.46
N GLY A 132 -13.22 -25.14 -8.04
CA GLY A 132 -13.80 -26.45 -7.75
C GLY A 132 -13.96 -27.37 -8.96
N LYS A 133 -13.70 -26.88 -10.18
CA LYS A 133 -13.74 -27.67 -11.42
C LYS A 133 -12.42 -27.61 -12.19
N THR A 134 -11.76 -26.46 -12.15
CA THR A 134 -10.53 -26.17 -12.88
C THR A 134 -9.59 -25.37 -12.00
N GLU A 135 -8.30 -25.62 -12.18
CA GLU A 135 -7.24 -24.82 -11.60
C GLU A 135 -6.61 -23.91 -12.66
N LEU A 136 -6.23 -22.71 -12.24
CA LEU A 136 -5.51 -21.74 -13.05
C LEU A 136 -4.32 -21.24 -12.25
N VAL A 137 -3.10 -21.46 -12.74
CA VAL A 137 -1.95 -20.67 -12.27
C VAL A 137 -2.20 -19.23 -12.73
N ALA A 138 -2.53 -18.34 -11.80
CA ALA A 138 -2.81 -16.94 -12.08
C ALA A 138 -1.54 -16.09 -12.05
N LEU A 139 -0.63 -16.43 -11.14
CA LEU A 139 0.63 -15.75 -10.94
C LEU A 139 1.77 -16.75 -10.84
N ASP A 140 2.87 -16.41 -11.49
CA ASP A 140 4.17 -17.03 -11.32
C ASP A 140 5.24 -15.93 -11.54
N GLN A 141 6.50 -16.24 -11.24
CA GLN A 141 7.59 -15.27 -11.36
C GLN A 141 7.76 -14.76 -12.81
N ALA A 142 7.59 -15.62 -13.81
CA ALA A 142 7.75 -15.24 -15.21
C ALA A 142 6.67 -14.24 -15.64
N ARG A 143 5.43 -14.42 -15.20
CA ARG A 143 4.31 -13.49 -15.44
C ARG A 143 4.50 -12.16 -14.74
N LEU A 144 5.01 -12.17 -13.50
CA LEU A 144 5.33 -10.94 -12.76
C LEU A 144 6.38 -10.10 -13.49
N LEU A 145 7.49 -10.73 -13.87
CA LEU A 145 8.56 -10.05 -14.60
C LEU A 145 8.10 -9.60 -15.98
N LYS A 146 7.26 -10.38 -16.66
CA LYS A 146 6.64 -9.97 -17.93
C LYS A 146 5.72 -8.76 -17.75
N ALA A 147 4.89 -8.72 -16.71
CA ALA A 147 3.99 -7.61 -16.42
C ALA A 147 4.76 -6.33 -16.04
N TRP A 148 5.92 -6.45 -15.41
CA TRP A 148 6.85 -5.35 -15.20
C TRP A 148 7.46 -4.85 -16.51
N LYS A 149 8.01 -5.75 -17.33
CA LYS A 149 8.72 -5.39 -18.57
C LYS A 149 7.76 -4.83 -19.63
N TYR A 150 6.54 -5.36 -19.68
CA TYR A 150 5.51 -5.02 -20.65
C TYR A 150 4.19 -4.70 -19.93
N PRO A 151 4.12 -3.54 -19.25
CA PRO A 151 2.92 -3.16 -18.52
C PRO A 151 1.75 -2.98 -19.49
N PRO A 152 0.55 -3.47 -19.14
CA PRO A 152 -0.64 -3.28 -19.96
C PRO A 152 -0.87 -1.80 -20.29
N LEU A 153 -1.40 -1.50 -21.48
CA LEU A 153 -1.65 -0.12 -21.93
C LEU A 153 -2.50 0.66 -20.91
N ALA A 154 -3.52 0.03 -20.33
CA ALA A 154 -4.36 0.63 -19.29
C ALA A 154 -3.56 1.02 -18.04
N SER A 155 -2.58 0.21 -17.62
CA SER A 155 -1.71 0.53 -16.47
C SER A 155 -0.73 1.66 -16.81
N ARG A 156 -0.24 1.72 -18.06
CA ARG A 156 0.60 2.83 -18.55
C ARG A 156 -0.19 4.14 -18.58
N LEU A 157 -1.42 4.11 -19.09
CA LEU A 157 -2.32 5.26 -19.10
C LEU A 157 -2.69 5.67 -17.68
N GLY A 158 -3.07 4.73 -16.80
CA GLY A 158 -3.38 5.03 -15.39
C GLY A 158 -2.23 5.72 -14.66
N ARG A 159 -0.97 5.28 -14.86
CA ARG A 159 0.21 5.97 -14.32
C ARG A 159 0.43 7.35 -14.93
N ALA A 160 0.19 7.52 -16.23
CA ALA A 160 0.30 8.83 -16.88
C ALA A 160 -0.74 9.83 -16.37
N LEU A 161 -1.87 9.35 -15.84
CA LEU A 161 -2.94 10.17 -15.29
C LEU A 161 -2.78 10.50 -13.79
N ILE A 162 -1.76 9.97 -13.11
CA ILE A 162 -1.50 10.29 -11.70
C ILE A 162 -0.22 11.12 -11.61
N GLU A 163 -0.37 12.36 -11.17
CA GLU A 163 0.75 13.26 -10.89
C GLU A 163 0.92 13.37 -9.38
N VAL A 164 2.12 13.08 -8.87
CA VAL A 164 2.49 13.34 -7.47
C VAL A 164 3.48 14.48 -7.46
N ARG A 165 3.14 15.58 -6.78
CA ARG A 165 3.98 16.77 -6.68
C ARG A 165 4.33 17.04 -5.23
N ASP A 166 5.62 17.22 -4.95
CA ASP A 166 6.10 17.76 -3.68
C ASP A 166 5.81 19.26 -3.64
N LEU A 167 5.10 19.71 -2.60
CA LEU A 167 4.69 21.10 -2.41
C LEU A 167 5.64 21.86 -1.48
N ARG A 168 6.68 21.22 -0.94
CA ARG A 168 7.63 21.90 -0.07
C ARG A 168 8.52 22.81 -0.90
N GLU A 169 8.52 24.09 -0.55
CA GLU A 169 9.52 25.04 -1.03
C GLU A 169 10.73 24.93 -0.09
N GLY A 170 11.92 24.75 -0.67
CA GLY A 170 13.10 24.21 0.00
C GLY A 170 13.36 24.73 1.43
N GLY A 171 13.73 23.81 2.32
CA GLY A 171 14.10 24.16 3.70
C GLY A 171 13.69 23.09 4.70
N ASN A 172 14.18 23.29 5.92
CA ASN A 172 13.92 22.50 7.11
C ASN A 172 12.56 22.87 7.76
N SER A 173 11.53 23.22 6.98
CA SER A 173 10.18 23.53 7.47
C SER A 173 9.30 22.28 7.64
N GLU A 174 8.27 22.39 8.48
CA GLU A 174 7.16 21.44 8.51
C GLU A 174 6.12 21.79 7.41
N PRO A 175 5.38 20.79 6.88
CA PRO A 175 5.45 19.36 7.22
C PRO A 175 6.71 18.67 6.66
N LEU A 176 7.13 17.57 7.28
CA LEU A 176 8.25 16.74 6.81
C LEU A 176 8.04 16.24 5.38
N VAL A 177 6.79 15.97 5.02
CA VAL A 177 6.38 15.67 3.66
C VAL A 177 5.12 16.47 3.36
N ASP A 178 5.06 17.08 2.17
CA ASP A 178 3.85 17.70 1.63
C ASP A 178 3.68 17.27 0.17
N LEU A 179 2.75 16.35 -0.07
CA LEU A 179 2.49 15.82 -1.40
C LEU A 179 1.10 16.19 -1.87
N ARG A 180 0.98 16.49 -3.15
CA ARG A 180 -0.30 16.59 -3.84
C ARG A 180 -0.40 15.53 -4.91
N VAL A 181 -1.43 14.70 -4.79
CA VAL A 181 -1.81 13.72 -5.80
C VAL A 181 -2.88 14.36 -6.68
N SER A 182 -2.64 14.39 -7.99
CA SER A 182 -3.57 14.92 -8.99
C SER A 182 -3.94 13.85 -10.01
N LEU A 183 -5.18 13.91 -10.50
CA LEU A 183 -5.72 13.01 -11.50
C LEU A 183 -5.96 13.77 -12.81
N GLY A 184 -5.41 13.29 -13.92
CA GLY A 184 -5.54 13.88 -15.25
C GLY A 184 -4.19 14.26 -15.87
N LEU A 185 -4.23 14.97 -17.00
CA LEU A 185 -3.04 15.37 -17.76
C LEU A 185 -2.91 16.89 -17.82
N GLY A 186 -1.71 17.39 -17.51
CA GLY A 186 -1.34 18.79 -17.68
C GLY A 186 -2.29 19.74 -16.96
N ARG A 187 -2.69 20.83 -17.63
CA ARG A 187 -3.53 21.89 -17.05
C ARG A 187 -4.96 21.46 -16.72
N LEU A 188 -5.40 20.28 -17.17
CA LEU A 188 -6.72 19.73 -16.88
C LEU A 188 -6.70 18.77 -15.68
N SER A 189 -5.55 18.58 -15.03
CA SER A 189 -5.47 17.74 -13.85
C SER A 189 -6.29 18.33 -12.70
N LYS A 190 -7.00 17.45 -11.99
CA LYS A 190 -7.74 17.80 -10.77
C LYS A 190 -6.96 17.32 -9.57
N HIS A 191 -6.77 18.19 -8.60
CA HIS A 191 -6.13 17.83 -7.35
C HIS A 191 -7.07 16.92 -6.56
N ALA A 192 -6.59 15.71 -6.27
CA ALA A 192 -7.38 14.66 -5.64
C ALA A 192 -7.18 14.65 -4.13
N VAL A 193 -5.93 14.57 -3.69
CA VAL A 193 -5.57 14.43 -2.28
C VAL A 193 -4.30 15.24 -1.99
N ARG A 194 -4.26 15.90 -0.82
CA ARG A 194 -3.02 16.40 -0.22
C ARG A 194 -2.61 15.50 0.94
N ILE A 195 -1.33 15.22 1.06
CA ILE A 195 -0.77 14.30 2.04
C ILE A 195 0.33 15.01 2.76
N GLN A 196 0.20 15.09 4.08
CA GLN A 196 1.16 15.79 4.91
C GLN A 196 1.61 14.89 6.04
N LEU A 197 2.91 14.89 6.32
CA LEU A 197 3.47 14.18 7.48
C LEU A 197 4.13 15.18 8.43
N PHE A 198 3.69 15.16 9.68
CA PHE A 198 4.25 15.93 10.78
C PHE A 198 4.93 14.98 11.77
N GLY A 199 5.97 15.44 12.45
CA GLY A 199 6.68 14.65 13.44
C GLY A 199 8.17 15.00 13.55
N PRO A 200 8.90 14.30 14.43
CA PRO A 200 10.32 14.52 14.62
C PRO A 200 11.12 14.07 13.39
N ARG A 201 12.22 14.77 13.11
CA ARG A 201 13.17 14.37 12.05
C ARG A 201 14.07 13.23 12.50
N GLY A 202 14.54 12.45 11.52
CA GLY A 202 15.52 11.39 11.73
C GLY A 202 14.91 10.04 12.10
N CYS A 203 15.75 9.10 12.52
CA CYS A 203 15.38 7.70 12.76
C CYS A 203 14.33 7.51 13.87
N THR A 204 14.03 8.54 14.65
CA THR A 204 13.05 8.48 15.74
C THR A 204 11.61 8.62 15.28
N LEU A 205 11.36 9.01 14.01
CA LEU A 205 10.02 9.29 13.49
C LEU A 205 9.05 8.12 13.73
N PHE A 206 9.50 6.88 13.58
CA PHE A 206 8.63 5.70 13.69
C PHE A 206 8.93 4.74 14.86
N GLY A 207 10.04 4.94 15.58
CA GLY A 207 10.44 4.09 16.71
C GLY A 207 10.00 4.57 18.10
N ALA A 208 9.74 5.88 18.27
CA ALA A 208 9.29 6.47 19.55
C ALA A 208 8.67 7.88 19.40
N GLY A 209 8.60 8.43 18.18
CA GLY A 209 8.19 9.80 17.92
C GLY A 209 6.67 9.98 17.88
N THR A 210 6.20 11.16 18.28
CA THR A 210 4.84 11.59 17.94
C THR A 210 4.81 12.03 16.49
N TRP A 211 4.02 11.36 15.65
CA TRP A 211 3.86 11.74 14.24
C TRP A 211 2.38 11.74 13.85
N GLU A 212 2.08 12.52 12.81
CA GLU A 212 0.73 12.62 12.27
C GLU A 212 0.77 12.66 10.75
N LEU A 213 0.11 11.68 10.12
CA LEU A 213 -0.14 11.63 8.69
C LEU A 213 -1.53 12.18 8.41
N ARG A 214 -1.63 13.27 7.66
CA ARG A 214 -2.89 13.86 7.20
C ARG A 214 -3.12 13.56 5.73
N LEU A 215 -4.35 13.19 5.39
CA LEU A 215 -4.85 13.06 4.03
C LEU A 215 -6.07 13.95 3.86
N GLU A 216 -5.90 15.05 3.12
CA GLU A 216 -6.97 15.99 2.80
C GLU A 216 -7.57 15.65 1.44
N ALA A 217 -8.89 15.45 1.37
CA ALA A 217 -9.57 15.28 0.09
C ALA A 217 -9.74 16.64 -0.60
N LEU A 218 -9.06 16.87 -1.72
CA LEU A 218 -9.12 18.14 -2.47
C LEU A 218 -10.27 18.18 -3.47
N MET A 219 -10.91 17.04 -3.73
CA MET A 219 -12.11 16.93 -4.54
C MET A 219 -13.03 15.83 -4.01
N ASN A 220 -14.30 15.84 -4.43
CA ASN A 220 -15.16 14.69 -4.26
C ASN A 220 -14.71 13.61 -5.27
N LEU A 221 -14.11 12.54 -4.78
CA LEU A 221 -13.65 11.45 -5.64
C LEU A 221 -14.85 10.61 -6.10
N PRO A 222 -15.01 10.36 -7.41
CA PRO A 222 -15.88 9.29 -7.88
C PRO A 222 -15.48 7.98 -7.20
N SER A 223 -16.45 7.22 -6.69
CA SER A 223 -16.20 5.98 -5.94
C SER A 223 -15.33 6.13 -4.68
N ALA A 224 -15.32 7.33 -4.07
CA ALA A 224 -14.59 7.59 -2.82
C ALA A 224 -14.94 6.55 -1.74
N ARG A 225 -16.22 6.17 -1.66
CA ARG A 225 -16.71 5.17 -0.72
C ARG A 225 -15.98 3.83 -0.90
N GLU A 226 -15.99 3.27 -2.11
CA GLU A 226 -15.38 1.96 -2.38
C GLU A 226 -13.87 1.98 -2.14
N HIS A 227 -13.20 3.07 -2.53
CA HIS A 227 -11.77 3.24 -2.31
C HIS A 227 -11.41 3.36 -0.84
N VAL A 228 -12.12 4.20 -0.08
CA VAL A 228 -11.89 4.38 1.36
C VAL A 228 -12.21 3.09 2.10
N ARG A 229 -13.36 2.46 1.85
CA ARG A 229 -13.73 1.18 2.46
C ARG A 229 -12.67 0.11 2.25
N ARG A 230 -12.15 0.01 1.02
CA ARG A 230 -11.13 -0.98 0.71
C ARG A 230 -9.78 -0.65 1.33
N ALA A 231 -9.37 0.62 1.34
CA ALA A 231 -8.14 1.03 2.01
C ALA A 231 -8.18 0.72 3.52
N LEU A 232 -9.30 1.04 4.17
CA LEU A 232 -9.57 0.71 5.57
C LEU A 232 -9.48 -0.80 5.83
N PHE A 233 -10.14 -1.62 5.00
CA PHE A 233 -10.01 -3.08 5.06
C PHE A 233 -8.56 -3.55 4.94
N LEU A 234 -7.82 -3.07 3.94
CA LEU A 234 -6.42 -3.46 3.70
C LEU A 234 -5.46 -3.07 4.82
N LEU A 235 -5.84 -2.08 5.63
CA LEU A 235 -5.11 -1.64 6.81
C LEU A 235 -5.57 -2.36 8.09
N GLY A 236 -6.56 -3.26 8.00
CA GLY A 236 -7.16 -3.93 9.16
C GLY A 236 -8.05 -3.01 10.01
N LEU A 237 -8.44 -1.86 9.47
CA LEU A 237 -9.28 -0.86 10.13
C LEU A 237 -10.72 -1.04 9.70
N GLU A 238 -11.45 -1.95 10.33
CA GLU A 238 -12.86 -2.22 9.95
C GLU A 238 -13.87 -1.94 11.07
N GLN A 239 -13.37 -1.67 12.29
CA GLN A 239 -14.20 -1.60 13.48
C GLN A 239 -14.27 -0.18 14.05
N GLY A 240 -15.40 0.13 14.68
CA GLY A 240 -15.67 1.36 15.40
C GLY A 240 -16.41 2.42 14.58
N PRO A 241 -17.08 3.36 15.27
CA PRO A 241 -18.07 4.25 14.65
C PRO A 241 -17.47 5.17 13.58
N LEU A 242 -16.26 5.70 13.80
CA LEU A 242 -15.62 6.61 12.85
C LEU A 242 -15.21 5.88 11.57
N VAL A 243 -14.68 4.66 11.71
CA VAL A 243 -14.28 3.80 10.60
C VAL A 243 -15.49 3.36 9.78
N SER A 244 -16.59 2.93 10.43
CA SER A 244 -17.83 2.57 9.73
C SER A 244 -18.41 3.76 8.95
N LYS A 245 -18.45 4.95 9.57
CA LYS A 245 -18.90 6.18 8.91
C LYS A 245 -18.07 6.49 7.66
N LEU A 246 -16.75 6.31 7.74
CA LEU A 246 -15.84 6.48 6.60
C LEU A 246 -16.08 5.44 5.50
N ALA A 247 -16.23 4.18 5.87
CA ALA A 247 -16.49 3.09 4.93
C ALA A 247 -17.82 3.29 4.17
N ASP A 248 -18.80 3.94 4.79
CA ASP A 248 -20.12 4.15 4.20
C ASP A 248 -20.23 5.34 3.26
N ARG A 249 -19.48 6.42 3.52
CA ARG A 249 -19.62 7.67 2.74
C ARG A 249 -18.34 8.13 2.04
N GLY A 250 -17.19 7.55 2.39
CA GLY A 250 -15.88 8.06 1.99
C GLY A 250 -15.55 9.43 2.60
N LEU A 251 -14.48 10.05 2.09
CA LEU A 251 -14.08 11.42 2.43
C LEU A 251 -14.74 12.42 1.49
N LYS A 252 -15.27 13.51 2.05
CA LYS A 252 -15.79 14.66 1.29
C LYS A 252 -14.67 15.66 1.03
N LYS A 253 -14.80 16.45 -0.04
CA LYS A 253 -13.89 17.57 -0.31
C LYS A 253 -13.73 18.46 0.94
N GLY A 254 -12.48 18.76 1.29
CA GLY A 254 -12.08 19.56 2.46
C GLY A 254 -11.97 18.77 3.76
N GLU A 255 -12.44 17.53 3.82
CA GLU A 255 -12.22 16.69 4.99
C GLU A 255 -10.78 16.18 5.05
N VAL A 256 -10.23 16.19 6.26
CA VAL A 256 -8.91 15.66 6.57
C VAL A 256 -9.09 14.39 7.38
N LEU A 257 -8.58 13.28 6.84
CA LEU A 257 -8.34 12.06 7.58
C LEU A 257 -6.94 12.13 8.17
N ALA A 258 -6.81 12.04 9.48
CA ALA A 258 -5.51 12.01 10.14
C ALA A 258 -5.29 10.68 10.86
N PHE A 259 -4.08 10.15 10.74
CA PHE A 259 -3.55 9.05 11.54
C PHE A 259 -2.46 9.61 12.42
N ARG A 260 -2.60 9.50 13.74
CA ARG A 260 -1.60 9.98 14.68
C ARG A 260 -1.10 8.82 15.54
N LEU A 261 0.20 8.81 15.78
CA LEU A 261 0.83 8.00 16.82
C LEU A 261 1.41 8.95 17.87
N ALA A 262 1.09 8.74 19.13
CA ALA A 262 1.69 9.45 20.25
C ALA A 262 1.92 8.49 21.40
N GLN A 263 3.17 8.29 21.84
CA GLN A 263 3.52 7.43 23.00
C GLN A 263 2.84 6.05 22.91
N ASP A 264 2.99 5.39 21.76
CA ASP A 264 2.39 4.09 21.41
C ASP A 264 0.85 4.04 21.32
N ALA A 265 0.16 5.15 21.58
CA ALA A 265 -1.27 5.29 21.33
C ALA A 265 -1.51 5.78 19.90
N GLY A 266 -2.22 4.97 19.12
CA GLY A 266 -2.71 5.33 17.80
C GLY A 266 -4.10 5.95 17.85
N GLU A 267 -4.35 6.95 17.01
CA GLU A 267 -5.70 7.44 16.74
C GLU A 267 -5.94 7.70 15.25
N ILE A 268 -7.18 7.51 14.81
CA ILE A 268 -7.71 7.95 13.52
C ILE A 268 -8.69 9.10 13.77
N ARG A 269 -8.63 10.15 12.95
CA ARG A 269 -9.37 11.41 13.15
C ARG A 269 -9.99 11.97 11.90
N ILE A 270 -11.18 12.55 12.03
CA ILE A 270 -11.82 13.40 11.03
C ILE A 270 -12.49 14.58 11.71
N GLY A 271 -12.04 15.79 11.39
CA GLY A 271 -12.51 16.99 12.07
C GLY A 271 -12.28 16.88 13.57
N THR A 272 -13.37 16.92 14.35
CA THR A 272 -13.35 16.79 15.81
C THR A 272 -13.57 15.36 16.30
N GLU A 273 -13.95 14.43 15.42
CA GLU A 273 -14.14 13.02 15.77
C GLU A 273 -12.80 12.29 15.79
N SER A 274 -12.57 11.47 16.82
CA SER A 274 -11.40 10.61 16.94
C SER A 274 -11.80 9.22 17.41
N GLN A 275 -10.97 8.23 17.08
CA GLN A 275 -11.11 6.86 17.56
C GLN A 275 -9.72 6.25 17.77
N PRO A 276 -9.50 5.48 18.87
CA PRO A 276 -8.25 4.77 19.06
C PRO A 276 -8.04 3.69 17.98
N VAL A 277 -6.78 3.47 17.62
CA VAL A 277 -6.33 2.44 16.69
C VAL A 277 -5.27 1.57 17.37
N SER A 278 -5.57 0.30 17.55
CA SER A 278 -4.60 -0.70 18.00
C SER A 278 -3.56 -0.98 16.93
N GLN A 279 -2.31 -1.28 17.32
CA GLN A 279 -1.22 -1.61 16.38
C GLN A 279 -0.98 -0.53 15.32
N SER A 280 -1.17 0.74 15.66
CA SER A 280 -1.06 1.88 14.75
C SER A 280 0.29 1.99 14.04
N ALA A 281 1.37 1.59 14.71
CA ALA A 281 2.69 1.49 14.08
C ALA A 281 2.71 0.44 12.95
N ASP A 282 2.09 -0.73 13.16
CA ASP A 282 1.96 -1.75 12.11
C ASP A 282 1.02 -1.32 10.97
N VAL A 283 -0.04 -0.59 11.30
CA VAL A 283 -0.97 0.00 10.31
C VAL A 283 -0.23 0.98 9.39
N ALA A 284 0.55 1.90 9.97
CA ALA A 284 1.29 2.88 9.18
C ALA A 284 2.44 2.22 8.41
N ARG A 285 3.11 1.21 8.98
CA ARG A 285 4.06 0.38 8.22
C ARG A 285 3.38 -0.29 7.02
N ALA A 286 2.20 -0.88 7.22
CA ALA A 286 1.45 -1.51 6.14
C ALA A 286 1.06 -0.51 5.04
N TYR A 287 0.66 0.71 5.41
CA TYR A 287 0.41 1.79 4.46
C TYR A 287 1.66 2.14 3.65
N LEU A 288 2.80 2.38 4.32
CA LEU A 288 4.06 2.76 3.66
C LEU A 288 4.63 1.68 2.73
N GLU A 289 4.31 0.41 2.97
CA GLU A 289 4.84 -0.72 2.21
C GLU A 289 3.88 -1.22 1.10
N PHE A 290 2.57 -1.26 1.37
CA PHE A 290 1.59 -1.96 0.53
C PHE A 290 0.56 -1.04 -0.12
N ASP A 291 0.54 0.25 0.21
CA ASP A 291 -0.25 1.25 -0.53
C ASP A 291 0.62 1.96 -1.56
N PHE A 292 0.09 2.25 -2.75
CA PHE A 292 0.85 2.94 -3.79
C PHE A 292 1.32 4.33 -3.34
N VAL A 293 0.41 5.09 -2.74
CA VAL A 293 0.69 6.46 -2.28
C VAL A 293 1.57 6.42 -1.04
N GLY A 294 1.31 5.47 -0.13
CA GLY A 294 2.18 5.17 0.99
C GLY A 294 3.61 4.80 0.58
N ALA A 295 3.79 4.02 -0.48
CA ALA A 295 5.11 3.66 -1.00
C ALA A 295 5.88 4.86 -1.59
N VAL A 296 5.18 5.77 -2.27
CA VAL A 296 5.77 7.05 -2.75
C VAL A 296 6.19 7.92 -1.56
N LEU A 297 5.31 8.07 -0.56
CA LEU A 297 5.62 8.77 0.69
C LEU A 297 6.84 8.15 1.38
N GLY A 298 6.87 6.83 1.52
CA GLY A 298 7.96 6.09 2.12
C GLY A 298 9.29 6.34 1.40
N GLN A 299 9.29 6.30 0.07
CA GLN A 299 10.50 6.61 -0.69
C GLN A 299 10.99 8.04 -0.43
N GLN A 300 10.10 9.03 -0.40
CA GLN A 300 10.49 10.41 -0.07
C GLN A 300 11.07 10.53 1.34
N LEU A 301 10.49 9.84 2.32
CA LEU A 301 11.00 9.81 3.69
C LEU A 301 12.40 9.20 3.73
N ARG A 302 12.62 8.07 3.05
CA ARG A 302 13.94 7.44 2.98
C ARG A 302 14.98 8.39 2.39
N THR A 303 14.69 9.03 1.26
CA THR A 303 15.60 10.02 0.66
C THR A 303 15.92 11.16 1.62
N GLN A 304 14.96 11.62 2.43
CA GLN A 304 15.19 12.67 3.43
C GLN A 304 16.01 12.19 4.63
N LEU A 305 15.71 11.00 5.15
CA LEU A 305 16.41 10.40 6.28
C LEU A 305 17.87 10.07 5.93
N THR A 306 18.15 9.74 4.68
CA THR A 306 19.51 9.44 4.20
C THR A 306 20.28 10.66 3.68
N ARG A 307 19.63 11.84 3.53
CA ARG A 307 20.36 13.06 3.22
C ARG A 307 21.18 13.45 4.45
N PRO A 308 22.52 13.54 4.36
CA PRO A 308 23.30 14.09 5.46
C PRO A 308 22.73 15.47 5.78
N ALA A 309 22.48 15.75 7.07
CA ALA A 309 22.16 17.10 7.50
C ALA A 309 23.29 17.99 6.98
N GLU A 310 23.02 18.81 5.97
CA GLU A 310 23.95 19.86 5.59
C GLU A 310 24.22 20.64 6.87
N ARG A 311 25.48 20.59 7.32
CA ARG A 311 25.95 21.38 8.45
C ARG A 311 25.43 22.78 8.22
N ALA A 312 24.54 23.24 9.09
CA ALA A 312 24.23 24.66 9.19
C ALA A 312 25.60 25.34 9.28
N LYS A 313 25.97 26.12 8.24
CA LYS A 313 27.13 26.98 8.33
C LYS A 313 26.92 27.80 9.60
N PRO A 314 27.86 27.80 10.57
CA PRO A 314 27.73 28.69 11.69
C PRO A 314 27.58 30.09 11.13
N LEU A 315 26.57 30.83 11.60
CA LEU A 315 26.55 32.27 11.41
C LEU A 315 27.89 32.78 11.93
N ALA A 316 28.70 33.30 11.02
CA ALA A 316 29.82 34.13 11.41
C ALA A 316 29.22 35.34 12.14
N LEU A 317 29.68 35.54 13.38
CA LEU A 317 29.41 36.71 14.20
C LEU A 317 29.77 38.00 13.45
#